data_AF-A0A8T6F575-F1
#
_entry.id   AF-A0A8T6F575-F1
#
_cell.length_a   1.000
_cell.length_b   1.000
_cell.length_c   1.000
_cell.angle_alpha   90.00
_cell.angle_beta   90.00
_cell.angle_gamma   90.00
#
_symmetry.space_group_name_H-M   'P 1'
#
loop_
_entity.id
_entity.type
_entity.pdbx_description
1 polymer ?
#
loop_
_entity_poly.entity_id
_entity_poly.type
_entity_poly.pdbx_seq_one_letter_code
_entity_poly.pdbx_strand_id
1 'polypeptide(L)'
;MGTRLLALYLMLTGLAVAVYFIAVSWQYPGADQPYPVEPYPVWEVLHWFMAVAILIALLSVFAVKLRLGPGEAVREHLSVNALFYALLGLGLLFFRSWPSLLRGGDYDLFVWGSINMVLPVVLAAVGMRLWRGSRTKEH
;
A
#
# COMPACT_ATOMS: atom_id res chain seq x y z
N MET A 1 22.00 4.01 0.00
CA MET A 1 21.48 3.51 -1.29
C MET A 1 20.22 2.64 -1.15
N GLY A 2 20.21 1.57 -0.33
CA GLY A 2 19.07 0.65 -0.21
C GLY A 2 17.72 1.28 0.19
N THR A 3 17.69 2.24 1.12
CA THR A 3 16.45 2.92 1.55
C THR A 3 15.78 3.74 0.46
N ARG A 4 16.55 4.28 -0.49
CA ARG A 4 16.01 5.05 -1.62
C ARG A 4 15.33 4.14 -2.65
N LEU A 5 15.89 2.95 -2.89
CA LEU A 5 15.26 1.96 -3.76
C LEU A 5 13.95 1.46 -3.18
N LEU A 6 13.91 1.16 -1.87
CA LEU A 6 12.66 0.79 -1.19
C LEU A 6 11.63 1.92 -1.26
N ALA A 7 12.03 3.17 -1.03
CA ALA A 7 11.13 4.31 -1.15
C ALA A 7 10.53 4.45 -2.56
N LEU A 8 11.36 4.35 -3.61
CA LEU A 8 10.90 4.38 -5.00
C LEU A 8 9.95 3.22 -5.30
N TYR A 9 10.29 2.01 -4.85
CA TYR A 9 9.45 0.84 -5.01
C TYR A 9 8.04 1.05 -4.42
N LEU A 10 7.95 1.57 -3.18
CA LEU A 10 6.67 1.86 -2.55
C LEU A 10 5.87 2.92 -3.31
N MET A 11 6.51 4.00 -3.73
CA MET A 11 5.86 5.09 -4.47
C MET A 11 5.35 4.63 -5.84
N LEU A 12 6.17 3.90 -6.60
CA LEU A 12 5.82 3.39 -7.92
C LEU A 12 4.70 2.34 -7.82
N THR A 13 4.74 1.47 -6.82
CA THR A 13 3.66 0.50 -6.59
C THR A 13 2.35 1.22 -6.25
N GLY A 14 2.39 2.20 -5.34
CA GLY A 14 1.21 3.01 -5.01
C GLY A 14 0.66 3.75 -6.23
N LEU A 15 1.53 4.35 -7.05
CA LEU A 15 1.14 5.02 -8.29
C LEU A 15 0.48 4.05 -9.28
N ALA A 16 1.06 2.85 -9.48
CA ALA A 16 0.50 1.84 -10.37
C ALA A 16 -0.91 1.40 -9.92
N VAL A 17 -1.11 1.19 -8.62
CA VAL A 17 -2.44 0.87 -8.05
C VAL A 17 -3.44 2.01 -8.29
N ALA A 18 -3.04 3.26 -8.06
CA ALA A 18 -3.91 4.42 -8.27
C ALA A 18 -4.29 4.59 -9.75
N VAL A 19 -3.31 4.50 -10.65
CA VAL A 19 -3.53 4.60 -12.10
C VAL A 19 -4.46 3.50 -12.58
N TYR A 20 -4.24 2.25 -12.14
CA TYR A 20 -5.10 1.13 -12.49
C TYR A 20 -6.54 1.35 -12.00
N PHE A 21 -6.71 1.75 -10.73
CA PHE A 21 -8.03 2.01 -10.15
C PHE A 21 -8.81 3.09 -10.92
N ILE A 22 -8.14 4.18 -11.29
CA ILE A 22 -8.73 5.25 -12.10
C ILE A 22 -9.07 4.75 -13.51
N ALA A 23 -8.13 4.06 -14.17
CA ALA A 23 -8.31 3.55 -15.53
C ALA A 23 -9.48 2.57 -15.61
N VAL A 24 -9.59 1.65 -14.65
CA VAL A 24 -10.70 0.70 -14.56
C VAL A 24 -12.03 1.42 -14.34
N SER A 25 -12.07 2.41 -13.44
CA SER A 25 -13.29 3.20 -13.20
C SER A 25 -13.73 4.00 -14.43
N TRP A 26 -12.77 4.46 -15.25
CA TRP A 26 -13.05 5.15 -16.50
C TRP A 26 -13.55 4.21 -17.60
N GLN A 27 -12.95 3.01 -17.70
CA GLN A 27 -13.30 2.04 -18.74
C GLN A 27 -14.68 1.40 -18.53
N TYR A 28 -15.16 1.33 -17.29
CA TYR A 28 -16.46 0.75 -16.94
C TYR A 28 -17.30 1.73 -16.11
N PRO A 29 -17.77 2.85 -16.71
CA PRO A 29 -18.56 3.85 -16.01
C PRO A 29 -20.01 3.35 -15.84
N GLY A 30 -20.40 3.00 -14.62
CA GLY A 30 -21.74 2.52 -14.29
C GLY A 30 -21.80 0.99 -14.23
N ALA A 31 -21.76 0.47 -13.00
CA ALA A 31 -21.77 -0.96 -12.72
C ALA A 31 -23.19 -1.55 -12.89
N ASP A 32 -23.68 -1.62 -14.12
CA ASP A 32 -24.77 -2.53 -14.51
C ASP A 32 -24.21 -3.84 -15.11
N GLN A 33 -22.91 -3.85 -15.44
CA GLN A 33 -22.18 -5.05 -15.82
C GLN A 33 -21.20 -5.42 -14.71
N PRO A 34 -21.18 -6.70 -14.26
CA PRO A 34 -20.13 -7.17 -13.38
C PRO A 34 -18.78 -6.90 -14.06
N TYR A 35 -17.84 -6.31 -13.33
CA TYR A 35 -16.45 -6.18 -13.78
C TYR A 35 -16.05 -7.43 -14.56
N PRO A 36 -15.48 -7.31 -15.78
CA PRO A 36 -15.14 -8.48 -16.55
C PRO A 36 -14.31 -9.42 -15.67
N VAL A 37 -14.86 -10.62 -15.49
CA VAL A 37 -14.35 -11.70 -14.62
C VAL A 37 -13.03 -12.25 -15.16
N GLU A 38 -12.56 -11.76 -16.31
CA GLU A 38 -11.23 -12.09 -16.79
C GLU A 38 -10.17 -11.40 -15.91
N PRO A 39 -9.31 -12.18 -15.24
CA PRO A 39 -8.18 -11.61 -14.53
C PRO A 39 -7.28 -11.01 -15.60
N TYR A 40 -7.31 -9.69 -15.77
CA TYR A 40 -6.26 -9.02 -16.53
C TYR A 40 -4.93 -9.48 -15.90
N PRO A 41 -4.03 -10.13 -16.64
CA PRO A 41 -2.81 -10.70 -16.06
C PRO A 41 -1.95 -9.64 -15.37
N VAL A 42 -2.11 -8.38 -15.77
CA VAL A 42 -1.51 -7.20 -15.12
C VAL A 42 -1.97 -7.04 -13.66
N TRP A 43 -3.21 -7.39 -13.34
CA TRP A 43 -3.79 -7.26 -12.00
C TRP A 43 -3.21 -8.28 -11.02
N GLU A 44 -3.07 -9.54 -11.45
CA GLU A 44 -2.38 -10.57 -10.66
C GLU A 44 -0.92 -10.22 -10.39
N VAL A 45 -0.23 -9.65 -11.37
CA VAL A 45 1.14 -9.17 -11.18
C VAL A 45 1.16 -8.02 -10.18
N LEU A 46 0.31 -7.01 -10.35
CA LEU A 46 0.24 -5.83 -9.48
C LEU A 46 -0.06 -6.20 -8.03
N HIS A 47 -0.93 -7.17 -7.82
CA HIS A 47 -1.15 -7.81 -6.53
C HIS A 47 0.16 -8.25 -5.88
N TRP A 48 1.05 -8.97 -6.57
CA TRP A 48 2.30 -9.44 -5.95
C TRP A 48 3.19 -8.27 -5.53
N PHE A 49 3.21 -7.21 -6.35
CA PHE A 49 3.88 -5.95 -5.98
C PHE A 49 3.26 -5.30 -4.76
N MET A 50 1.93 -5.25 -4.65
CA MET A 50 1.22 -4.72 -3.47
C MET A 50 1.57 -5.52 -2.21
N ALA A 51 1.59 -6.85 -2.30
CA ALA A 51 1.92 -7.73 -1.17
C ALA A 51 3.31 -7.40 -0.61
N VAL A 52 4.31 -7.35 -1.48
CA VAL A 52 5.70 -7.02 -1.12
C VAL A 52 5.81 -5.58 -0.62
N ALA A 53 5.11 -4.63 -1.24
CA ALA A 53 5.09 -3.23 -0.80
C ALA A 53 4.49 -3.05 0.60
N ILE A 54 3.39 -3.74 0.91
CA ILE A 54 2.78 -3.75 2.24
C ILE A 54 3.78 -4.26 3.28
N LEU A 55 4.46 -5.38 3.00
CA LEU A 55 5.44 -5.96 3.94
C LEU A 55 6.63 -5.01 4.16
N ILE A 56 7.21 -4.46 3.09
CA ILE A 56 8.32 -3.50 3.19
C ILE A 56 7.89 -2.26 3.99
N ALA A 57 6.72 -1.71 3.69
CA ALA A 57 6.20 -0.52 4.36
C ALA A 57 5.95 -0.80 5.85
N LEU A 58 5.33 -1.93 6.18
CA LEU A 58 5.03 -2.33 7.56
C LEU A 58 6.30 -2.51 8.37
N LEU A 59 7.28 -3.27 7.85
CA LEU A 59 8.56 -3.48 8.51
C LEU A 59 9.33 -2.16 8.69
N SER A 60 9.29 -1.28 7.69
CA SER A 60 9.94 0.02 7.73
C SER A 60 9.35 0.93 8.82
N VAL A 61 8.02 1.03 8.88
CA VAL A 61 7.33 1.83 9.89
C VAL A 61 7.48 1.20 11.28
N PHE A 62 7.43 -0.12 11.38
CA PHE A 62 7.67 -0.84 12.63
C PHE A 62 9.07 -0.61 13.18
N ALA A 63 10.10 -0.66 12.34
CA ALA A 63 11.48 -0.39 12.74
C ALA A 63 11.66 1.06 13.26
N VAL A 64 10.91 2.02 12.69
CA VAL A 64 10.86 3.39 13.22
C VAL A 64 10.13 3.43 14.55
N LYS A 65 8.96 2.79 14.67
CA LYS A 65 8.16 2.72 15.90
C LYS A 65 8.95 2.19 17.08
N LEU A 66 9.78 1.15 16.88
CA LEU A 66 10.63 0.58 17.92
C LEU A 66 11.75 1.52 18.41
N ARG A 67 12.11 2.53 17.63
CA ARG A 67 13.14 3.51 17.98
C ARG A 67 12.58 4.76 18.64
N LEU A 68 11.26 4.94 18.63
CA LEU A 68 10.62 6.10 19.26
C LEU A 68 10.74 5.96 20.77
N GLY A 69 11.60 6.78 21.36
CA GLY A 69 11.87 6.79 22.80
C GLY A 69 10.94 7.71 23.60
N PRO A 70 10.97 7.61 24.94
CA PRO A 70 10.33 8.59 25.81
C PRO A 70 10.99 9.96 25.61
N GLY A 71 10.24 10.96 25.13
CA GLY A 71 10.72 12.33 24.90
C GLY A 71 10.58 12.82 23.45
N GLU A 72 10.18 11.96 22.51
CA GLU A 72 9.86 12.40 21.16
C GLU A 72 8.59 13.26 21.09
N ALA A 73 8.53 14.14 20.09
CA ALA A 73 7.37 14.97 19.84
C ALA A 73 6.11 14.11 19.65
N VAL A 74 5.04 14.41 20.41
CA VAL A 74 3.73 13.73 20.35
C VAL A 74 3.24 13.57 18.89
N ARG A 75 3.51 14.56 18.05
CA ARG A 75 3.17 14.56 16.62
C ARG A 75 3.84 13.43 15.84
N GLU A 76 5.11 13.15 16.11
CA GLU A 76 5.85 12.07 15.44
C GLU A 76 5.32 10.70 15.88
N HIS A 77 5.05 10.54 17.18
CA HIS A 77 4.46 9.33 17.71
C HIS A 77 3.09 9.02 17.10
N LEU A 78 2.21 10.03 17.00
CA LEU A 78 0.91 9.91 16.35
C LEU A 78 1.04 9.56 14.87
N SER A 79 1.94 10.23 14.14
CA SER A 79 2.14 10.00 12.71
C SER A 79 2.63 8.58 12.40
N VAL A 80 3.61 8.08 13.16
CA VAL A 80 4.16 6.72 12.97
C VAL A 80 3.13 5.66 13.35
N ASN A 81 2.40 5.85 14.45
CA ASN A 81 1.33 4.93 14.83
C ASN A 81 0.19 4.89 13.82
N ALA A 82 -0.25 6.05 13.33
CA ALA A 82 -1.29 6.13 12.30
C ALA A 82 -0.89 5.35 11.04
N LEU A 83 0.33 5.55 10.55
CA LEU A 83 0.84 4.80 9.39
C LEU A 83 0.96 3.30 9.68
N PHE A 84 1.43 2.92 10.87
CA PHE A 84 1.58 1.52 11.26
C PHE A 84 0.22 0.81 11.29
N TYR A 85 -0.77 1.38 11.97
CA TYR A 85 -2.09 0.76 12.09
C TYR A 85 -2.87 0.79 10.77
N ALA A 86 -2.71 1.84 9.96
CA ALA A 86 -3.27 1.88 8.60
C ALA A 86 -2.69 0.75 7.73
N LEU A 87 -1.36 0.56 7.74
CA LEU A 87 -0.71 -0.53 7.02
C LEU A 87 -1.10 -1.91 7.56
N LEU A 88 -1.20 -2.06 8.88
CA LEU A 88 -1.62 -3.31 9.49
C LEU A 88 -3.05 -3.67 9.08
N GLY A 89 -3.97 -2.70 9.15
CA GLY A 89 -5.35 -2.89 8.72
C GLY A 89 -5.46 -3.24 7.24
N LEU A 90 -4.80 -2.47 6.37
CA LEU A 90 -4.75 -2.74 4.93
C LEU A 90 -4.12 -4.09 4.61
N GLY A 91 -3.02 -4.45 5.29
CA GLY A 91 -2.37 -5.73 5.15
C GLY A 91 -3.27 -6.88 5.55
N LEU A 92 -3.96 -6.78 6.69
CA LEU A 92 -4.93 -7.79 7.13
C LEU A 92 -6.07 -7.96 6.12
N LEU A 93 -6.66 -6.86 5.64
CA LEU A 93 -7.71 -6.91 4.61
C LEU A 93 -7.20 -7.58 3.33
N PHE A 94 -6.04 -7.14 2.86
CA PHE A 94 -5.43 -7.64 1.64
C PHE A 94 -5.07 -9.14 1.74
N PHE A 95 -4.30 -9.55 2.75
CA PHE A 95 -3.88 -10.94 2.91
C PHE A 95 -5.02 -11.88 3.30
N ARG A 96 -6.09 -11.37 3.94
CA ARG A 96 -7.33 -12.14 4.15
C ARG A 96 -8.06 -12.41 2.84
N SER A 97 -8.16 -11.41 1.96
CA SER A 97 -8.88 -11.53 0.67
C SER A 97 -8.05 -12.18 -0.42
N TRP A 98 -6.72 -12.17 -0.28
CA TRP A 98 -5.77 -12.68 -1.25
C TRP A 98 -6.00 -14.15 -1.70
N PRO A 99 -6.27 -15.12 -0.80
CA PRO A 99 -6.50 -16.50 -1.22
C PRO A 99 -7.77 -16.67 -2.06
N SER A 100 -8.77 -15.79 -1.87
CA SER A 100 -9.99 -15.77 -2.70
C SER A 100 -9.64 -15.46 -4.15
N LEU A 101 -8.78 -14.46 -4.37
CA LEU A 101 -8.33 -14.05 -5.70
C LEU A 101 -7.62 -15.17 -6.45
N LEU A 102 -6.71 -15.87 -5.76
CA LEU A 102 -5.95 -16.96 -6.37
C LEU A 102 -6.82 -18.16 -6.77
N ARG A 103 -8.04 -18.24 -6.24
CA ARG A 103 -9.00 -19.33 -6.50
C ARG A 103 -10.14 -18.91 -7.42
N GLY A 104 -10.08 -17.71 -8.00
CA GLY A 104 -11.18 -17.18 -8.82
C GLY A 104 -12.46 -16.90 -8.03
N GLY A 105 -12.35 -16.65 -6.72
CA GLY A 105 -13.50 -16.30 -5.86
C GLY A 105 -13.93 -14.84 -6.02
N ASP A 106 -15.09 -14.51 -5.45
CA ASP A 106 -15.71 -13.20 -5.61
C ASP A 106 -14.85 -12.05 -5.06
N TYR A 107 -14.88 -10.93 -5.79
CA TYR A 107 -14.30 -9.66 -5.38
C TYR A 107 -15.28 -8.93 -4.47
N ASP A 108 -14.99 -8.87 -3.16
CA ASP A 108 -15.67 -7.94 -2.27
C ASP A 108 -15.28 -6.50 -2.68
N LEU A 109 -16.20 -5.83 -3.38
CA LEU A 109 -16.02 -4.48 -3.91
C LEU A 109 -15.70 -3.46 -2.82
N PHE A 110 -16.23 -3.63 -1.61
CA PHE A 110 -15.97 -2.73 -0.50
C PHE A 110 -14.52 -2.89 0.00
N VAL A 111 -14.06 -4.14 0.17
CA VAL A 111 -12.69 -4.42 0.62
C VAL A 111 -11.68 -3.96 -0.42
N TRP A 112 -11.86 -4.34 -1.68
CA TRP A 112 -10.93 -4.00 -2.76
C TRP A 112 -10.97 -2.50 -3.11
N GLY A 113 -12.14 -1.87 -3.08
CA GLY A 113 -12.26 -0.43 -3.23
C GLY A 113 -11.51 0.32 -2.14
N SER A 114 -11.64 -0.12 -0.88
CA SER A 114 -10.91 0.47 0.26
C SER A 114 -9.40 0.32 0.12
N ILE A 115 -8.92 -0.88 -0.28
CA ILE A 115 -7.49 -1.12 -0.53
C ILE A 115 -6.98 -0.21 -1.65
N ASN A 116 -7.67 -0.20 -2.79
CA ASN A 116 -7.22 0.56 -3.98
C ASN A 116 -7.23 2.07 -3.75
N MET A 117 -8.12 2.57 -2.90
CA MET A 117 -8.19 3.99 -2.57
C MET A 117 -7.15 4.41 -1.54
N VAL A 118 -6.96 3.62 -0.47
CA VAL A 118 -6.13 4.03 0.68
C VAL A 118 -4.68 3.59 0.53
N LEU A 119 -4.42 2.41 -0.03
CA LEU A 119 -3.06 1.86 -0.14
C LEU A 119 -2.09 2.79 -0.89
N PRO A 120 -2.44 3.38 -2.05
CA PRO A 120 -1.54 4.30 -2.76
C PRO A 120 -1.04 5.46 -1.88
N VAL A 121 -1.95 6.06 -1.12
CA VAL A 121 -1.65 7.21 -0.26
C VAL A 121 -0.72 6.80 0.88
N VAL A 122 -1.00 5.65 1.50
CA VAL A 122 -0.18 5.13 2.61
C VAL A 122 1.22 4.73 2.12
N LEU A 123 1.32 4.04 0.98
CA LEU A 123 2.60 3.67 0.38
C LEU A 123 3.42 4.91 -0.02
N ALA A 124 2.79 5.92 -0.60
CA ALA A 124 3.44 7.20 -0.92
C ALA A 124 3.93 7.90 0.35
N ALA A 125 3.13 7.95 1.42
CA ALA A 125 3.51 8.56 2.69
C ALA A 125 4.73 7.89 3.32
N VAL A 126 4.75 6.55 3.35
CA VAL A 126 5.90 5.78 3.88
C VAL A 126 7.11 5.90 2.98
N GLY A 127 6.93 5.82 1.66
CA GLY A 127 8.00 6.04 0.69
C GLY A 127 8.64 7.42 0.87
N MET A 128 7.85 8.48 1.03
CA MET A 128 8.36 9.84 1.25
C MET A 128 9.14 9.94 2.56
N ARG A 129 8.68 9.28 3.63
CA ARG A 129 9.39 9.23 4.91
C ARG A 129 10.74 8.53 4.76
N LEU A 130 10.79 7.37 4.11
CA LEU A 130 12.03 6.63 3.85
C LEU A 130 13.01 7.45 2.98
N TRP A 131 12.49 8.13 1.95
CA TRP A 131 13.29 8.99 1.08
C TRP A 131 13.95 10.13 1.86
N ARG A 132 13.18 10.84 2.69
CA ARG A 132 13.68 11.95 3.51
C ARG A 132 14.69 11.49 4.56
N GLY A 133 14.41 10.39 5.27
CA GLY A 133 15.33 9.82 6.26
C GLY A 133 16.66 9.34 5.68
N SER A 134 16.74 9.10 4.36
CA SER A 134 17.99 8.77 3.69
C SER A 134 18.92 9.96 3.49
N ARG A 135 18.40 11.21 3.49
CA ARG A 135 19.20 12.42 3.30
C ARG A 135 19.90 12.87 4.58
N THR A 136 19.30 12.61 5.74
CA THR A 136 19.84 13.04 7.05
C THR A 136 21.06 12.22 7.50
N LYS A 137 21.38 11.09 6.85
CA LYS A 137 22.53 10.25 7.18
C LYS A 137 23.79 10.55 6.35
N GLU A 138 23.72 11.47 5.40
CA GLU A 138 24.84 11.84 4.50
C GLU A 138 25.51 13.17 4.92
N HIS A 139 25.18 13.69 6.10
CA HIS A 139 25.86 14.80 6.79
C HIS A 139 26.40 14.31 8.13
#